data_AF-A0A9W7HQY9-F1
#
_entry.id   AF-A0A9W7HQY9-F1
#
_cell.length_a   1.000
_cell.length_b   1.000
_cell.length_c   1.000
_cell.angle_alpha   90.00
_cell.angle_beta   90.00
_cell.angle_gamma   90.00
#
_symmetry.space_group_name_H-M   'P 1'
#
loop_
_entity.id
_entity.type
_entity.pdbx_description
1 polymer ?
#
loop_
_entity_poly.entity_id
_entity_poly.type
_entity_poly.pdbx_seq_one_letter_code
_entity_poly.pdbx_strand_id
1 'polypeptide(L)'
;MSAAAATAMSPSTSFSNSLNSCPNWIKWQSSPCQRTTFFLPRAAASPDNGKGNKRKPKAKKSSSPTPITTTTESLSQEQQTPQQQQQQVSLSLDDVNPVGLGRKSRQIFDDVWRKFSGLGQISRTTRADEREALDALLIREGPMCEFAIPGAQNTTVLVVGATSRIGRILVRKLMLRGYTVKALVRKADQEVLDMLPRSVEIVIGDVGDPSSLQAAVEGCSKIIYCATARSTITGDLYRVDHQGVSNLTKALQDYNNKLAQLRAGKSSKSKLLIAKFKSEDSLSGWEVRQGTYFQDVIASKYDGGMDAKFEFTESGQAVFSGYVFTRGGYVELSKKLSLPLGSTLDRYEGLVLSLGGNGRSYVVILEAGPSADTTQSKLYFSRINTKVGFCRVRVPFSSFRPVKPDDPPLDPFLVHTLTIRFEPRRQRPVEGSAGMKQDPRSFKLIFEYIKALPTGQETDFILVSCTGLGVEPNRREQVLKAKRAGEDSLRRSGLGYTIIRPGPLMEEPGGQRALIFDQGNRISQGISCADVADICVKALHDSTARNKSFDVCHEYVPEQGRELYELVAHLPDKANNYLTPALSVLEKNT
;
A
#
# COMPACT_ATOMS: atom_id res chain seq x y z
N MET A 1 60.33 -16.14 -4.64
CA MET A 1 61.65 -15.47 -4.72
C MET A 1 61.70 -14.67 -6.02
N SER A 2 62.45 -13.55 -6.07
CA SER A 2 62.78 -12.71 -7.26
C SER A 2 61.64 -12.41 -8.26
N ALA A 3 61.05 -11.21 -8.42
CA ALA A 3 61.45 -9.81 -8.15
C ALA A 3 62.42 -9.15 -9.17
N ALA A 4 61.85 -8.32 -10.05
CA ALA A 4 62.42 -7.22 -10.85
C ALA A 4 61.21 -6.32 -11.25
N ALA A 5 61.17 -4.98 -11.25
CA ALA A 5 62.13 -3.89 -11.52
C ALA A 5 62.52 -3.78 -13.00
N ALA A 6 62.41 -2.64 -13.73
CA ALA A 6 61.77 -1.32 -13.51
C ALA A 6 61.28 -0.79 -14.91
N THR A 7 60.73 0.40 -15.19
CA THR A 7 61.13 1.80 -14.88
C THR A 7 60.01 2.79 -15.30
N ALA A 8 60.17 4.10 -15.03
CA ALA A 8 59.25 5.22 -15.31
C ALA A 8 58.88 5.43 -16.82
N MET A 9 57.88 6.24 -17.20
CA MET A 9 57.87 7.72 -17.12
C MET A 9 56.48 8.36 -17.03
N SER A 10 56.42 9.58 -16.49
CA SER A 10 55.27 10.49 -16.46
C SER A 10 55.50 11.74 -17.32
N PRO A 11 54.44 12.40 -17.81
CA PRO A 11 54.46 13.85 -18.06
C PRO A 11 53.53 14.60 -17.10
N SER A 12 54.00 15.75 -16.63
CA SER A 12 53.25 16.68 -15.77
C SER A 12 52.83 17.93 -16.55
N THR A 13 51.60 18.43 -16.33
CA THR A 13 51.24 19.82 -16.65
C THR A 13 50.39 20.43 -15.53
N SER A 14 50.71 21.67 -15.19
CA SER A 14 50.17 22.39 -14.03
C SER A 14 49.64 23.76 -14.41
N PHE A 15 48.37 24.05 -14.08
CA PHE A 15 47.76 25.38 -13.97
C PHE A 15 46.45 25.20 -13.18
N SER A 16 45.93 26.13 -12.37
CA SER A 16 46.49 27.23 -11.57
C SER A 16 45.31 27.85 -10.81
N ASN A 17 45.43 28.16 -9.52
CA ASN A 17 44.33 28.80 -8.77
C ASN A 17 44.08 30.25 -9.24
N SER A 18 42.82 30.63 -9.39
CA SER A 18 42.39 32.04 -9.37
C SER A 18 41.15 32.20 -8.49
N LEU A 19 41.14 33.27 -7.68
CA LEU A 19 40.04 33.66 -6.79
C LEU A 19 39.01 34.54 -7.52
N ASN A 20 37.90 34.83 -6.81
CA ASN A 20 36.78 35.71 -7.19
C ASN A 20 35.79 35.08 -8.20
N SER A 21 34.48 35.40 -8.16
CA SER A 21 33.74 36.37 -7.32
C SER A 21 32.34 35.85 -6.91
N CYS A 22 31.86 36.27 -5.74
CA CYS A 22 30.46 36.08 -5.35
C CYS A 22 29.58 37.24 -5.84
N PRO A 23 28.44 36.99 -6.50
CA PRO A 23 27.38 37.99 -6.64
C PRO A 23 26.67 38.20 -5.30
N ASN A 24 26.36 39.46 -4.97
CA ASN A 24 25.81 39.83 -3.67
C ASN A 24 24.35 40.34 -3.78
N TRP A 25 23.59 40.17 -2.69
CA TRP A 25 22.27 40.77 -2.38
C TRP A 25 21.23 41.02 -3.49
N ILE A 26 20.04 40.45 -3.27
CA ILE A 26 18.84 41.29 -3.16
C ILE A 26 18.27 41.10 -1.75
N LYS A 27 18.20 42.19 -0.98
CA LYS A 27 17.40 42.27 0.25
C LYS A 27 15.99 42.74 -0.14
N TRP A 28 14.96 42.26 0.55
CA TRP A 28 13.71 42.99 0.70
C TRP A 28 13.45 43.22 2.18
N GLN A 29 13.14 44.46 2.55
CA GLN A 29 12.92 44.88 3.92
C GLN A 29 11.43 44.85 4.27
N SER A 30 11.14 44.71 5.56
CA SER A 30 9.80 44.79 6.14
C SER A 30 9.36 46.24 6.40
N SER A 31 8.06 46.40 6.69
CA SER A 31 7.41 47.57 7.33
C SER A 31 7.00 48.74 6.40
N PRO A 32 5.97 49.55 6.75
CA PRO A 32 4.93 49.38 7.78
C PRO A 32 3.48 49.59 7.26
N CYS A 33 2.51 49.54 8.18
CA CYS A 33 1.08 49.66 7.98
C CYS A 33 0.59 50.96 7.29
N GLN A 34 -0.56 50.87 6.61
CA GLN A 34 -1.56 51.96 6.61
C GLN A 34 -2.95 51.42 6.99
N ARG A 35 -3.77 52.29 7.61
CA ARG A 35 -5.18 52.05 7.96
C ARG A 35 -6.09 52.62 6.89
N THR A 36 -7.20 51.94 6.61
CA THR A 36 -8.47 52.57 6.21
C THR A 36 -9.63 51.78 6.83
N THR A 37 -10.78 52.42 6.99
CA THR A 37 -11.89 51.97 7.86
C THR A 37 -13.25 52.07 7.18
N PHE A 38 -14.28 51.51 7.84
CA PHE A 38 -15.71 51.54 7.48
C PHE A 38 -16.10 50.60 6.31
N PHE A 39 -17.36 50.17 6.14
CA PHE A 39 -18.61 50.48 6.86
C PHE A 39 -19.38 49.23 7.31
N LEU A 40 -20.14 49.38 8.40
CA LEU A 40 -21.28 48.51 8.78
C LEU A 40 -22.58 49.10 8.24
N PRO A 41 -23.58 48.26 7.92
CA PRO A 41 -25.00 48.61 8.07
C PRO A 41 -25.66 47.79 9.19
N ARG A 42 -26.63 48.39 9.90
CA ARG A 42 -27.37 47.76 11.01
C ARG A 42 -28.86 48.12 10.95
N ALA A 43 -29.70 47.09 11.11
CA ALA A 43 -31.11 47.11 11.53
C ALA A 43 -32.16 47.92 10.75
N ALA A 44 -33.19 47.19 10.30
CA ALA A 44 -34.61 47.47 10.47
C ALA A 44 -35.35 46.11 10.33
N ALA A 45 -36.54 45.84 10.83
CA ALA A 45 -37.42 46.30 11.90
C ALA A 45 -38.69 45.41 11.73
N SER A 46 -39.45 45.12 12.79
CA SER A 46 -40.69 44.32 12.67
C SER A 46 -41.84 45.14 12.04
N PRO A 47 -42.95 44.50 11.61
CA PRO A 47 -44.02 44.26 12.60
C PRO A 47 -44.78 42.92 12.49
N ASP A 48 -45.11 42.42 13.68
CA ASP A 48 -46.41 41.87 14.12
C ASP A 48 -47.53 41.54 13.09
N ASN A 49 -48.01 40.30 13.13
CA ASN A 49 -49.46 40.04 13.18
C ASN A 49 -49.76 38.67 13.81
N GLY A 50 -50.76 38.62 14.71
CA GLY A 50 -51.14 37.40 15.43
C GLY A 50 -52.48 36.77 15.00
N LYS A 51 -52.98 35.86 15.86
CA LYS A 51 -54.18 34.98 15.77
C LYS A 51 -53.90 33.58 15.18
N GLY A 52 -54.24 32.48 15.84
CA GLY A 52 -54.61 32.35 17.26
C GLY A 52 -55.26 31.02 17.69
N ASN A 53 -55.30 30.83 19.02
CA ASN A 53 -56.28 30.06 19.79
C ASN A 53 -56.41 28.50 19.65
N LYS A 54 -56.11 27.84 20.78
CA LYS A 54 -57.00 26.94 21.58
C LYS A 54 -56.86 25.40 21.55
N ARG A 55 -56.81 24.87 22.79
CA ARG A 55 -57.33 23.59 23.35
C ARG A 55 -56.43 22.32 23.38
N LYS A 56 -55.84 22.10 24.56
CA LYS A 56 -55.73 20.78 25.25
C LYS A 56 -57.13 20.33 25.77
N PRO A 57 -57.29 19.20 26.48
CA PRO A 57 -57.00 17.79 26.14
C PRO A 57 -58.20 16.84 26.45
N LYS A 58 -58.12 15.54 26.11
CA LYS A 58 -58.92 14.45 26.72
C LYS A 58 -58.12 13.14 26.84
N ALA A 59 -58.62 12.16 27.61
CA ALA A 59 -57.85 10.99 28.07
C ALA A 59 -58.72 9.74 28.41
N LYS A 60 -58.01 8.62 28.68
CA LYS A 60 -58.44 7.33 29.31
C LYS A 60 -59.39 6.38 28.54
N LYS A 61 -58.90 5.15 28.32
CA LYS A 61 -59.41 3.81 28.75
C LYS A 61 -58.76 2.72 27.85
N SER A 62 -58.23 1.55 28.24
CA SER A 62 -58.18 0.67 29.44
C SER A 62 -59.04 -0.61 29.34
N SER A 63 -58.37 -1.77 29.17
CA SER A 63 -58.84 -3.09 29.63
C SER A 63 -57.70 -4.13 29.57
N SER A 64 -57.77 -5.12 30.46
CA SER A 64 -56.97 -6.37 30.48
C SER A 64 -57.94 -7.58 30.48
N PRO A 65 -57.45 -8.84 30.52
CA PRO A 65 -57.45 -9.52 31.83
C PRO A 65 -56.28 -10.51 32.08
N THR A 66 -56.20 -11.01 33.32
CA THR A 66 -55.32 -12.10 33.81
C THR A 66 -56.14 -13.31 34.27
N PRO A 67 -55.50 -14.46 34.58
CA PRO A 67 -55.52 -15.02 35.95
C PRO A 67 -54.09 -15.19 36.54
N ILE A 68 -53.79 -15.01 37.85
CA ILE A 68 -54.15 -15.80 39.06
C ILE A 68 -53.45 -17.18 39.02
N THR A 69 -52.67 -17.66 40.00
CA THR A 69 -52.73 -17.67 41.50
C THR A 69 -51.25 -17.73 42.06
N THR A 70 -50.82 -17.66 43.34
CA THR A 70 -51.43 -17.68 44.71
C THR A 70 -50.60 -16.82 45.74
N THR A 71 -50.30 -17.36 46.93
CA THR A 71 -49.74 -16.82 48.20
C THR A 71 -48.57 -17.75 48.69
N THR A 72 -47.88 -17.63 49.85
CA THR A 72 -48.11 -16.86 51.10
C THR A 72 -46.80 -16.54 51.85
N GLU A 73 -46.92 -15.73 52.91
CA GLU A 73 -45.91 -15.14 53.81
C GLU A 73 -45.19 -16.11 54.77
N SER A 74 -44.10 -15.65 55.39
CA SER A 74 -43.94 -15.62 56.86
C SER A 74 -42.75 -14.74 57.28
N LEU A 75 -42.75 -14.26 58.54
CA LEU A 75 -41.74 -13.34 59.09
C LEU A 75 -40.87 -14.00 60.16
N SER A 76 -39.62 -13.55 60.29
CA SER A 76 -38.93 -13.36 61.58
C SER A 76 -37.75 -12.40 61.43
N GLN A 77 -37.30 -11.81 62.53
CA GLN A 77 -36.22 -10.82 62.58
C GLN A 77 -34.97 -11.43 63.22
N GLU A 78 -33.77 -10.98 62.83
CA GLU A 78 -32.68 -10.77 63.79
C GLU A 78 -31.63 -9.78 63.26
N GLN A 79 -30.80 -9.24 64.15
CA GLN A 79 -29.80 -8.20 63.85
C GLN A 79 -28.38 -8.76 64.01
N GLN A 80 -27.49 -8.50 63.04
CA GLN A 80 -26.05 -8.41 63.30
C GLN A 80 -25.27 -7.70 62.18
N THR A 81 -24.07 -7.23 62.53
CA THR A 81 -23.18 -6.37 61.73
C THR A 81 -22.16 -7.19 60.91
N PRO A 82 -21.39 -6.59 59.97
CA PRO A 82 -20.93 -7.31 58.78
C PRO A 82 -19.74 -8.24 59.03
N GLN A 83 -19.80 -9.43 58.43
CA GLN A 83 -18.63 -10.27 58.16
C GLN A 83 -18.32 -10.34 56.67
N GLN A 84 -17.04 -10.49 56.34
CA GLN A 84 -16.53 -10.48 54.97
C GLN A 84 -16.84 -11.81 54.27
N GLN A 85 -17.81 -11.82 53.35
CA GLN A 85 -17.90 -12.91 52.38
C GLN A 85 -17.00 -12.62 51.18
N GLN A 86 -15.95 -13.43 51.03
CA GLN A 86 -15.21 -13.51 49.77
C GLN A 86 -16.18 -14.02 48.70
N GLN A 87 -16.54 -13.16 47.74
CA GLN A 87 -17.48 -13.53 46.69
C GLN A 87 -16.78 -14.44 45.67
N GLN A 88 -16.82 -15.75 45.95
CA GLN A 88 -16.18 -16.78 45.13
C GLN A 88 -16.88 -16.85 43.76
N VAL A 89 -16.24 -16.28 42.75
CA VAL A 89 -16.80 -16.22 41.39
C VAL A 89 -16.87 -17.64 40.81
N SER A 90 -18.09 -18.16 40.69
CA SER A 90 -18.38 -19.43 40.05
C SER A 90 -18.20 -19.30 38.54
N LEU A 91 -16.99 -19.59 38.04
CA LEU A 91 -16.70 -19.70 36.61
C LEU A 91 -17.57 -20.80 35.99
N SER A 92 -18.37 -20.45 34.98
CA SER A 92 -19.04 -21.47 34.15
C SER A 92 -18.07 -22.04 33.12
N LEU A 93 -18.42 -23.17 32.50
CA LEU A 93 -17.60 -23.75 31.42
C LEU A 93 -17.50 -22.83 30.19
N ASP A 94 -18.46 -21.91 30.00
CA ASP A 94 -18.43 -20.90 28.94
C ASP A 94 -17.36 -19.79 29.18
N ASP A 95 -16.98 -19.52 30.43
CA ASP A 95 -15.92 -18.56 30.75
C ASP A 95 -14.53 -19.02 30.30
N VAL A 96 -14.36 -20.32 30.03
CA VAL A 96 -13.10 -20.94 29.58
C VAL A 96 -12.98 -20.98 28.05
N ASN A 97 -13.90 -20.35 27.31
CA ASN A 97 -13.79 -20.22 25.86
C ASN A 97 -12.61 -19.28 25.49
N PRO A 98 -11.57 -19.74 24.77
CA PRO A 98 -10.40 -18.92 24.42
C PRO A 98 -10.74 -17.73 23.52
N VAL A 99 -11.78 -17.84 22.68
CA VAL A 99 -12.30 -16.73 21.88
C VAL A 99 -13.04 -15.72 22.78
N GLY A 100 -13.72 -16.20 23.82
CA GLY A 100 -14.33 -15.37 24.86
C GLY A 100 -13.30 -14.55 25.64
N LEU A 101 -12.22 -15.19 26.09
CA LEU A 101 -11.09 -14.52 26.77
C LEU A 101 -10.41 -13.48 25.87
N GLY A 102 -10.15 -13.82 24.59
CA GLY A 102 -9.61 -12.89 23.58
C GLY A 102 -10.55 -11.73 23.20
N ARG A 103 -11.84 -11.82 23.50
CA ARG A 103 -12.82 -10.73 23.38
C ARG A 103 -12.88 -9.88 24.66
N LYS A 104 -12.94 -10.50 25.85
CA LYS A 104 -12.92 -9.81 27.14
C LYS A 104 -11.66 -8.96 27.32
N SER A 105 -10.48 -9.46 26.95
CA SER A 105 -9.23 -8.69 27.03
C SER A 105 -9.24 -7.42 26.15
N ARG A 106 -9.86 -7.47 24.96
CA ARG A 106 -10.03 -6.30 24.07
C ARG A 106 -11.04 -5.28 24.62
N GLN A 107 -12.11 -5.73 25.29
CA GLN A 107 -13.04 -4.84 25.98
C GLN A 107 -12.38 -4.14 27.17
N ILE A 108 -11.63 -4.89 28.00
CA ILE A 108 -10.84 -4.36 29.11
C ILE A 108 -9.80 -3.35 28.60
N PHE A 109 -9.15 -3.62 27.46
CA PHE A 109 -8.20 -2.71 26.81
C PHE A 109 -8.85 -1.37 26.40
N ASP A 110 -10.04 -1.40 25.76
CA ASP A 110 -10.76 -0.17 25.39
C ASP A 110 -11.23 0.61 26.65
N ASP A 111 -11.58 -0.06 27.74
CA ASP A 111 -11.96 0.57 29.02
C ASP A 111 -10.78 1.16 29.80
N VAL A 112 -9.64 0.46 29.81
CA VAL A 112 -8.38 0.98 30.36
C VAL A 112 -7.92 2.19 29.54
N TRP A 113 -8.01 2.14 28.21
CA TRP A 113 -7.67 3.28 27.36
C TRP A 113 -8.63 4.46 27.52
N ARG A 114 -9.94 4.23 27.71
CA ARG A 114 -10.88 5.30 28.08
C ARG A 114 -10.42 6.03 29.35
N LYS A 115 -10.07 5.28 30.41
CA LYS A 115 -9.53 5.85 31.67
C LYS A 115 -8.20 6.59 31.46
N PHE A 116 -7.26 5.99 30.72
CA PHE A 116 -5.95 6.58 30.44
C PHE A 116 -6.04 7.87 29.61
N SER A 117 -6.99 7.94 28.66
CA SER A 117 -7.24 9.14 27.87
C SER A 117 -7.83 10.30 28.70
N GLY A 118 -8.58 10.00 29.76
CA GLY A 118 -9.08 11.00 30.71
C GLY A 118 -7.98 11.62 31.58
N LEU A 119 -6.96 10.84 31.97
CA LEU A 119 -5.78 11.34 32.70
C LEU A 119 -4.98 12.40 31.91
N GLY A 120 -5.12 12.45 30.58
CA GLY A 120 -4.51 13.47 29.72
C GLY A 120 -5.09 14.89 29.84
N GLN A 121 -6.14 15.11 30.63
CA GLN A 121 -6.78 16.42 30.82
C GLN A 121 -6.20 17.27 31.97
N ILE A 122 -5.19 16.79 32.71
CA ILE A 122 -4.56 17.59 33.77
C ILE A 122 -3.87 18.82 33.17
N SER A 123 -4.10 19.98 33.80
CA SER A 123 -3.71 21.30 33.29
C SER A 123 -2.20 21.60 33.41
N ARG A 124 -1.78 22.64 32.68
CA ARG A 124 -0.51 23.40 32.87
C ARG A 124 -0.11 23.46 34.35
N THR A 125 1.15 23.26 34.75
CA THR A 125 2.42 23.63 34.10
C THR A 125 3.52 22.64 34.44
N THR A 126 4.36 22.23 33.48
CA THR A 126 5.49 21.33 33.75
C THR A 126 6.85 22.03 33.64
N ARG A 127 7.77 21.73 34.57
CA ARG A 127 9.16 22.28 34.59
C ARG A 127 10.09 21.37 33.77
N ALA A 128 11.32 21.79 33.52
CA ALA A 128 12.29 21.02 32.71
C ALA A 128 12.50 19.60 33.28
N ASP A 129 12.65 19.54 34.60
CA ASP A 129 12.90 18.35 35.43
C ASP A 129 11.88 17.21 35.21
N GLU A 130 10.62 17.55 34.87
CA GLU A 130 9.57 16.56 34.62
C GLU A 130 9.64 15.93 33.22
N ARG A 131 10.40 16.50 32.27
CA ARG A 131 10.70 15.83 31.00
C ARG A 131 11.70 14.70 31.20
N GLU A 132 12.76 14.94 31.97
CA GLU A 132 13.75 13.91 32.29
C GLU A 132 13.12 12.76 33.08
N ALA A 133 12.19 13.06 33.99
CA ALA A 133 11.39 12.04 34.69
C ALA A 133 10.48 11.23 33.74
N LEU A 134 9.90 11.86 32.71
CA LEU A 134 9.04 11.18 31.74
C LEU A 134 9.86 10.32 30.76
N ASP A 135 11.00 10.81 30.28
CA ASP A 135 11.91 10.04 29.43
C ASP A 135 12.54 8.87 30.20
N ALA A 136 12.90 9.05 31.47
CA ALA A 136 13.36 7.97 32.35
C ALA A 136 12.29 6.88 32.58
N LEU A 137 11.00 7.24 32.58
CA LEU A 137 9.89 6.28 32.63
C LEU A 137 9.69 5.53 31.30
N LEU A 138 10.05 6.14 30.16
CA LEU A 138 10.00 5.51 28.83
C LEU A 138 11.22 4.60 28.55
N ILE A 139 12.36 4.87 29.19
CA ILE A 139 13.61 4.07 29.09
C ILE A 139 13.56 2.79 29.95
N ARG A 140 12.52 2.59 30.77
CA ARG A 140 12.50 1.54 31.79
C ARG A 140 12.41 0.12 31.20
N GLU A 141 13.52 -0.62 31.30
CA GLU A 141 13.65 -2.06 31.00
C GLU A 141 12.88 -2.96 32.00
N GLY A 142 11.57 -2.72 32.15
CA GLY A 142 10.65 -3.65 32.79
C GLY A 142 10.24 -4.79 31.84
N PRO A 143 9.49 -5.80 32.33
CA PRO A 143 8.89 -6.81 31.46
C PRO A 143 7.98 -6.09 30.44
N MET A 144 8.32 -6.19 29.15
CA MET A 144 7.61 -5.45 28.10
C MET A 144 6.14 -5.80 28.10
N CYS A 145 5.28 -4.80 27.85
CA CYS A 145 3.86 -5.00 27.63
C CYS A 145 3.64 -6.10 26.57
N GLU A 146 2.75 -7.06 26.85
CA GLU A 146 2.41 -8.23 26.00
C GLU A 146 2.04 -7.86 24.55
N PHE A 147 1.71 -6.59 24.30
CA PHE A 147 1.30 -6.03 23.02
C PHE A 147 2.43 -5.31 22.24
N ALA A 148 3.62 -5.16 22.81
CA ALA A 148 4.75 -4.47 22.18
C ALA A 148 5.39 -5.34 21.09
N ILE A 149 5.45 -4.85 19.85
CA ILE A 149 6.07 -5.58 18.74
C ILE A 149 7.57 -5.25 18.71
N PRO A 150 8.48 -6.26 18.68
CA PRO A 150 9.92 -6.02 18.63
C PRO A 150 10.32 -5.09 17.48
N GLY A 151 11.03 -4.00 17.79
CA GLY A 151 11.45 -2.99 16.82
C GLY A 151 10.38 -1.97 16.40
N ALA A 152 9.16 -2.02 16.95
CA ALA A 152 8.11 -1.02 16.64
C ALA A 152 8.54 0.41 16.93
N GLN A 153 9.28 0.64 18.02
CA GLN A 153 9.83 1.95 18.40
C GLN A 153 10.81 2.53 17.35
N ASN A 154 11.49 1.67 16.58
CA ASN A 154 12.37 2.08 15.49
C ASN A 154 11.62 2.22 14.15
N THR A 155 10.30 1.98 14.14
CA THR A 155 9.46 1.86 12.95
C THR A 155 8.47 3.02 12.89
N THR A 156 8.91 4.17 12.37
CA THR A 156 8.04 5.33 12.17
C THR A 156 6.99 5.05 11.07
N VAL A 157 5.71 5.22 11.39
CA VAL A 157 4.57 4.99 10.48
C VAL A 157 3.86 6.31 10.14
N LEU A 158 3.77 6.64 8.85
CA LEU A 158 2.98 7.77 8.37
C LEU A 158 1.52 7.35 8.15
N VAL A 159 0.59 7.91 8.91
CA VAL A 159 -0.85 7.71 8.74
C VAL A 159 -1.46 8.89 7.98
N VAL A 160 -1.88 8.64 6.74
CA VAL A 160 -2.56 9.62 5.90
C VAL A 160 -4.06 9.47 6.02
N GLY A 161 -4.75 10.54 6.40
CA GLY A 161 -6.17 10.48 6.80
C GLY A 161 -6.35 10.05 8.27
N ALA A 162 -5.41 10.42 9.14
CA ALA A 162 -5.43 10.13 10.59
C ALA A 162 -6.71 10.60 11.30
N THR A 163 -7.39 11.66 10.82
CA THR A 163 -8.66 12.16 11.37
C THR A 163 -9.90 11.38 10.90
N SER A 164 -9.76 10.37 10.05
CA SER A 164 -10.88 9.56 9.57
C SER A 164 -11.43 8.59 10.64
N ARG A 165 -12.59 7.98 10.36
CA ARG A 165 -13.25 6.97 11.22
C ARG A 165 -12.29 5.82 11.59
N ILE A 166 -11.58 5.28 10.59
CA ILE A 166 -10.53 4.26 10.77
C ILE A 166 -9.25 4.89 11.34
N GLY A 167 -8.80 6.03 10.79
CA GLY A 167 -7.52 6.66 11.12
C GLY A 167 -7.34 6.96 12.62
N ARG A 168 -8.39 7.48 13.28
CA ARG A 168 -8.35 7.80 14.71
C ARG A 168 -8.21 6.56 15.61
N ILE A 169 -8.68 5.39 15.15
CA ILE A 169 -8.53 4.12 15.85
C ILE A 169 -7.15 3.53 15.54
N LEU A 170 -6.73 3.60 14.27
CA LEU A 170 -5.44 3.13 13.78
C LEU A 170 -4.26 3.79 14.50
N VAL A 171 -4.25 5.13 14.62
CA VAL A 171 -3.19 5.88 15.32
C VAL A 171 -3.02 5.39 16.76
N ARG A 172 -4.13 5.15 17.48
CA ARG A 172 -4.10 4.62 18.85
C ARG A 172 -3.61 3.17 18.89
N LYS A 173 -4.11 2.31 17.99
CA LYS A 173 -3.68 0.91 17.82
C LYS A 173 -2.20 0.75 17.41
N LEU A 174 -1.59 1.78 16.82
CA LEU A 174 -0.16 1.85 16.52
C LEU A 174 0.65 2.27 17.76
N MET A 175 0.31 3.41 18.38
CA MET A 175 0.99 3.87 19.60
C MET A 175 0.99 2.81 20.72
N LEU A 176 -0.14 2.13 20.92
CA LEU A 176 -0.30 1.08 21.95
C LEU A 176 0.49 -0.22 21.67
N ARG A 177 1.16 -0.32 20.52
CA ARG A 177 2.09 -1.40 20.18
C ARG A 177 3.55 -0.93 20.04
N GLY A 178 3.82 0.32 20.43
CA GLY A 178 5.16 0.93 20.44
C GLY A 178 5.58 1.66 19.17
N TYR A 179 4.71 1.85 18.17
CA TYR A 179 5.09 2.57 16.94
C TYR A 179 5.16 4.08 17.13
N THR A 180 6.22 4.71 16.63
CA THR A 180 6.26 6.16 16.40
C THR A 180 5.31 6.50 15.24
N VAL A 181 4.38 7.44 15.44
CA VAL A 181 3.35 7.77 14.44
C VAL A 181 3.48 9.22 13.97
N LYS A 182 3.55 9.41 12.65
CA LYS A 182 3.32 10.71 12.01
C LYS A 182 1.90 10.75 11.45
N ALA A 183 1.17 11.85 11.66
CA ALA A 183 -0.16 12.06 11.10
C ALA A 183 -0.13 13.18 10.04
N LEU A 184 -0.43 12.84 8.79
CA LEU A 184 -0.60 13.85 7.74
C LEU A 184 -2.00 14.45 7.81
N VAL A 185 -2.08 15.76 8.03
CA VAL A 185 -3.33 16.54 8.11
C VAL A 185 -3.28 17.75 7.18
N ARG A 186 -4.42 18.11 6.59
CA ARG A 186 -4.51 19.28 5.68
C ARG A 186 -4.49 20.63 6.40
N LYS A 187 -4.82 20.62 7.69
CA LYS A 187 -4.84 21.77 8.60
C LYS A 187 -4.61 21.26 10.03
N ALA A 188 -4.00 22.10 10.86
CA ALA A 188 -3.82 21.88 12.30
C ALA A 188 -4.79 22.77 13.11
N ASP A 189 -6.06 22.79 12.70
CA ASP A 189 -7.13 23.48 13.44
C ASP A 189 -7.33 22.79 14.82
N GLN A 190 -7.79 23.50 15.86
CA GLN A 190 -7.86 22.96 17.23
C GLN A 190 -8.65 21.62 17.31
N GLU A 191 -9.76 21.50 16.58
CA GLU A 191 -10.53 20.25 16.47
C GLU A 191 -9.70 19.05 15.99
N VAL A 192 -8.73 19.28 15.10
CA VAL A 192 -7.83 18.24 14.56
C VAL A 192 -6.79 17.85 15.60
N LEU A 193 -6.30 18.81 16.39
CA LEU A 193 -5.37 18.56 17.50
C LEU A 193 -6.07 17.74 18.58
N ASP A 194 -7.31 18.09 18.95
CA ASP A 194 -8.07 17.41 20.00
C ASP A 194 -8.53 15.98 19.59
N MET A 195 -8.61 15.69 18.29
CA MET A 195 -8.91 14.34 17.78
C MET A 195 -7.74 13.34 17.89
N LEU A 196 -6.51 13.82 18.04
CA LEU A 196 -5.28 13.02 17.99
C LEU A 196 -4.53 13.04 19.34
N PRO A 197 -3.85 11.95 19.74
CA PRO A 197 -3.00 11.98 20.93
C PRO A 197 -1.83 12.96 20.79
N ARG A 198 -1.50 13.71 21.85
CA ARG A 198 -0.47 14.77 21.84
C ARG A 198 0.95 14.30 21.49
N SER A 199 1.24 13.00 21.58
CA SER A 199 2.54 12.40 21.25
C SER A 199 2.67 11.97 19.77
N VAL A 200 1.69 12.28 18.93
CA VAL A 200 1.73 12.02 17.48
C VAL A 200 2.40 13.22 16.80
N GLU A 201 3.36 12.98 15.92
CA GLU A 201 3.96 14.05 15.12
C GLU A 201 2.95 14.49 14.04
N ILE A 202 2.40 15.70 14.16
CA ILE A 202 1.43 16.22 13.20
C ILE A 202 2.15 16.97 12.08
N VAL A 203 2.08 16.43 10.86
CA VAL A 203 2.64 17.05 9.66
C VAL A 203 1.51 17.71 8.87
N ILE A 204 1.66 19.00 8.58
CA ILE A 204 0.70 19.74 7.75
C ILE A 204 1.05 19.55 6.27
N GLY A 205 0.10 19.06 5.48
CA GLY A 205 0.26 18.86 4.04
C GLY A 205 -1.00 18.31 3.36
N ASP A 206 -1.02 18.37 2.03
CA ASP A 206 -2.13 17.86 1.23
C ASP A 206 -1.64 16.89 0.16
N VAL A 207 -2.35 15.77 0.00
CA VAL A 207 -1.92 14.67 -0.88
C VAL A 207 -1.84 15.03 -2.37
N GLY A 208 -2.50 16.10 -2.80
CA GLY A 208 -2.41 16.64 -4.15
C GLY A 208 -1.10 17.38 -4.43
N ASP A 209 -0.42 17.89 -3.41
CA ASP A 209 0.88 18.58 -3.51
C ASP A 209 2.05 17.61 -3.25
N PRO A 210 2.91 17.33 -4.24
CA PRO A 210 4.07 16.45 -4.03
C PRO A 210 5.11 17.00 -3.04
N SER A 211 5.18 18.32 -2.80
CA SER A 211 6.24 18.93 -1.99
C SER A 211 6.02 18.71 -0.49
N SER A 212 4.82 18.98 0.05
CA SER A 212 4.46 18.64 1.43
C SER A 212 4.52 17.14 1.71
N LEU A 213 4.27 16.29 0.70
CA LEU A 213 4.44 14.84 0.85
C LEU A 213 5.90 14.38 0.96
N GLN A 214 6.87 15.08 0.36
CA GLN A 214 8.28 14.75 0.57
C GLN A 214 8.69 15.01 2.03
N ALA A 215 8.27 16.15 2.60
CA ALA A 215 8.51 16.47 4.01
C ALA A 215 7.82 15.47 4.97
N ALA A 216 6.58 15.05 4.67
CA ALA A 216 5.84 14.09 5.48
C ALA A 216 6.43 12.67 5.48
N VAL A 217 7.12 12.28 4.40
CA VAL A 217 7.72 10.95 4.24
C VAL A 217 9.15 10.88 4.80
N GLU A 218 9.84 12.01 4.98
CA GLU A 218 11.18 12.04 5.55
C GLU A 218 11.19 11.47 7.00
N GLY A 219 11.99 10.43 7.21
CA GLY A 219 12.05 9.67 8.46
C GLY A 219 11.00 8.55 8.59
N CYS A 220 10.07 8.40 7.65
CA CYS A 220 9.03 7.38 7.71
C CYS A 220 9.48 6.03 7.10
N SER A 221 9.25 4.94 7.83
CA SER A 221 9.65 3.58 7.47
C SER A 221 8.56 2.79 6.74
N LYS A 222 7.29 3.11 7.05
CA LYS A 222 6.05 2.52 6.52
C LYS A 222 4.98 3.61 6.38
N ILE A 223 3.97 3.37 5.53
CA ILE A 223 2.84 4.26 5.27
C ILE A 223 1.53 3.51 5.38
N ILE A 224 0.50 4.13 5.98
CA ILE A 224 -0.89 3.66 5.89
C ILE A 224 -1.78 4.79 5.35
N TYR A 225 -2.46 4.51 4.24
CA TYR A 225 -3.35 5.45 3.54
C TYR A 225 -4.81 5.11 3.83
N CYS A 226 -5.42 5.85 4.76
CA CYS A 226 -6.84 5.79 5.10
C CYS A 226 -7.64 6.99 4.58
N ALA A 227 -7.01 7.88 3.81
CA ALA A 227 -7.68 9.04 3.22
C ALA A 227 -8.61 8.63 2.06
N THR A 228 -9.70 9.38 1.92
CA THR A 228 -10.62 9.33 0.78
C THR A 228 -11.26 10.70 0.62
N ALA A 229 -11.72 11.04 -0.58
CA ALA A 229 -12.36 12.32 -0.83
C ALA A 229 -13.65 12.47 0.01
N ARG A 230 -13.83 13.65 0.64
CA ARG A 230 -15.08 13.97 1.35
C ARG A 230 -16.13 14.57 0.41
N SER A 231 -15.70 15.14 -0.71
CA SER A 231 -16.60 15.78 -1.68
C SER A 231 -17.27 14.75 -2.59
N THR A 232 -18.44 15.11 -3.12
CA THR A 232 -19.09 14.36 -4.20
C THR A 232 -18.42 14.56 -5.56
N ILE A 233 -17.63 15.62 -5.71
CA ILE A 233 -17.01 16.09 -6.95
C ILE A 233 -15.91 15.13 -7.43
N THR A 234 -16.02 14.67 -8.68
CA THR A 234 -15.10 13.72 -9.33
C THR A 234 -13.63 14.17 -9.30
N GLY A 235 -13.38 15.48 -9.33
CA GLY A 235 -12.05 16.07 -9.19
C GLY A 235 -11.40 15.80 -7.83
N ASP A 236 -12.14 15.89 -6.71
CA ASP A 236 -11.59 15.59 -5.37
C ASP A 236 -11.34 14.09 -5.20
N LEU A 237 -12.23 13.24 -5.73
CA LEU A 237 -12.03 11.78 -5.82
C LEU A 237 -10.76 11.43 -6.59
N TYR A 238 -10.55 12.00 -7.78
CA TYR A 238 -9.32 11.78 -8.54
C TYR A 238 -8.08 12.30 -7.79
N ARG A 239 -8.16 13.49 -7.20
CA ARG A 239 -7.08 14.15 -6.47
C ARG A 239 -6.64 13.36 -5.22
N VAL A 240 -7.58 12.83 -4.44
CA VAL A 240 -7.29 12.12 -3.19
C VAL A 240 -7.10 10.62 -3.41
N ASP A 241 -8.04 9.94 -4.08
CA ASP A 241 -8.06 8.48 -4.13
C ASP A 241 -7.20 7.88 -5.25
N HIS A 242 -6.77 8.69 -6.24
CA HIS A 242 -5.80 8.29 -7.26
C HIS A 242 -4.49 9.08 -7.19
N GLN A 243 -4.53 10.41 -7.41
CA GLN A 243 -3.32 11.23 -7.49
C GLN A 243 -2.57 11.27 -6.15
N GLY A 244 -3.29 11.34 -5.02
CA GLY A 244 -2.67 11.30 -3.69
C GLY A 244 -1.89 10.02 -3.40
N VAL A 245 -2.42 8.86 -3.81
CA VAL A 245 -1.71 7.58 -3.72
C VAL A 245 -0.50 7.56 -4.66
N SER A 246 -0.63 8.08 -5.88
CA SER A 246 0.46 8.19 -6.86
C SER A 246 1.60 9.11 -6.39
N ASN A 247 1.27 10.28 -5.86
CA ASN A 247 2.23 11.23 -5.30
C ASN A 247 2.97 10.64 -4.08
N LEU A 248 2.24 10.00 -3.16
CA LEU A 248 2.82 9.46 -1.92
C LEU A 248 3.68 8.22 -2.17
N THR A 249 3.26 7.32 -3.08
CA THR A 249 4.09 6.18 -3.50
C THR A 249 5.33 6.60 -4.28
N LYS A 250 5.29 7.74 -4.98
CA LYS A 250 6.49 8.38 -5.54
C LYS A 250 7.39 8.94 -4.42
N ALA A 251 6.85 9.73 -3.49
CA ALA A 251 7.63 10.32 -2.40
C ALA A 251 8.38 9.25 -1.56
N LEU A 252 7.74 8.12 -1.24
CA LEU A 252 8.39 7.00 -0.54
C LEU A 252 9.49 6.33 -1.37
N GLN A 253 9.35 6.26 -2.70
CA GLN A 253 10.42 5.75 -3.55
C GLN A 253 11.59 6.74 -3.64
N ASP A 254 11.31 8.03 -3.80
CA ASP A 254 12.35 9.06 -3.88
C ASP A 254 13.14 9.14 -2.55
N TYR A 255 12.47 9.00 -1.40
CA TYR A 255 13.12 8.85 -0.09
C TYR A 255 13.93 7.55 0.04
N ASN A 256 13.38 6.39 -0.35
CA ASN A 256 14.13 5.11 -0.34
C ASN A 256 15.34 5.13 -1.29
N ASN A 257 15.26 5.85 -2.41
CA ASN A 257 16.37 6.05 -3.35
C ASN A 257 17.45 6.98 -2.76
N LYS A 258 17.06 8.09 -2.11
CA LYS A 258 17.95 8.99 -1.35
C LYS A 258 18.73 8.22 -0.28
N LEU A 259 18.04 7.40 0.52
CA LEU A 259 18.68 6.52 1.51
C LEU A 259 19.61 5.46 0.88
N ALA A 260 19.30 4.97 -0.33
CA ALA A 260 20.17 4.04 -1.04
C ALA A 260 21.46 4.72 -1.53
N GLN A 261 21.36 5.94 -2.06
CA GLN A 261 22.52 6.73 -2.49
C GLN A 261 23.46 7.03 -1.31
N LEU A 262 22.91 7.46 -0.17
CA LEU A 262 23.68 7.68 1.07
C LEU A 262 24.34 6.40 1.63
N ARG A 263 23.88 5.22 1.22
CA ARG A 263 24.44 3.90 1.60
C ARG A 263 25.24 3.24 0.46
N ALA A 264 25.78 4.04 -0.46
CA ALA A 264 26.56 3.56 -1.62
C ALA A 264 25.84 2.47 -2.44
N GLY A 265 24.53 2.65 -2.67
CA GLY A 265 23.64 1.72 -3.37
C GLY A 265 23.09 0.57 -2.52
N LYS A 266 23.61 0.35 -1.30
CA LYS A 266 23.23 -0.78 -0.43
C LYS A 266 21.95 -0.46 0.35
N SER A 267 20.79 -0.68 -0.28
CA SER A 267 19.48 -0.59 0.38
C SER A 267 18.53 -1.69 -0.09
N SER A 268 18.10 -2.54 0.83
CA SER A 268 17.11 -3.61 0.62
C SER A 268 15.70 -3.09 0.27
N LYS A 269 15.40 -1.80 0.44
CA LYS A 269 14.15 -1.17 -0.02
C LYS A 269 14.27 -0.49 -1.39
N SER A 270 15.44 -0.55 -2.03
CA SER A 270 15.70 0.13 -3.31
C SER A 270 15.67 -0.84 -4.49
N LYS A 271 15.37 -0.31 -5.68
CA LYS A 271 15.30 -1.08 -6.93
C LYS A 271 16.66 -1.09 -7.61
N LEU A 272 17.20 -2.27 -7.90
CA LEU A 272 18.40 -2.38 -8.73
C LEU A 272 18.09 -1.88 -10.14
N LEU A 273 18.96 -1.04 -10.69
CA LEU A 273 18.88 -0.62 -12.08
C LEU A 273 19.61 -1.64 -12.97
N ILE A 274 18.88 -2.27 -13.88
CA ILE A 274 19.45 -3.23 -14.84
C ILE A 274 19.77 -2.52 -16.16
N ALA A 275 18.83 -1.72 -16.66
CA ALA A 275 19.01 -0.90 -17.84
C ALA A 275 18.24 0.42 -17.72
N LYS A 276 18.77 1.48 -18.33
CA LYS A 276 18.09 2.78 -18.47
C LYS A 276 18.40 3.31 -19.86
N PHE A 277 17.37 3.74 -20.57
CA PHE A 277 17.49 4.14 -21.96
C PHE A 277 17.43 5.66 -22.01
N LYS A 278 18.59 6.28 -22.19
CA LYS A 278 18.77 7.74 -22.06
C LYS A 278 19.67 8.37 -23.12
N SER A 279 20.47 7.55 -23.78
CA SER A 279 21.40 7.89 -24.86
C SER A 279 21.50 6.70 -25.80
N GLU A 280 22.13 6.88 -26.96
CA GLU A 280 22.41 5.80 -27.91
C GLU A 280 23.34 4.72 -27.30
N ASP A 281 24.30 5.10 -26.45
CA ASP A 281 25.16 4.16 -25.70
C ASP A 281 24.35 3.18 -24.83
N SER A 282 23.12 3.55 -24.45
CA SER A 282 22.22 2.69 -23.68
C SER A 282 21.78 1.44 -24.46
N LEU A 283 21.90 1.46 -25.80
CA LEU A 283 21.65 0.33 -26.69
C LEU A 283 22.82 -0.65 -26.77
N SER A 284 24.03 -0.27 -26.33
CA SER A 284 25.22 -1.12 -26.41
C SER A 284 25.00 -2.50 -25.77
N GLY A 285 25.42 -3.57 -26.44
CA GLY A 285 25.23 -4.95 -25.98
C GLY A 285 23.77 -5.43 -25.93
N TRP A 286 22.82 -4.73 -26.57
CA TRP A 286 21.53 -5.29 -26.95
C TRP A 286 21.59 -5.80 -28.39
N GLU A 287 21.20 -7.05 -28.59
CA GLU A 287 21.17 -7.70 -29.91
C GLU A 287 19.73 -7.94 -30.36
N VAL A 288 19.42 -7.56 -31.61
CA VAL A 288 18.20 -8.01 -32.28
C VAL A 288 18.47 -9.34 -32.96
N ARG A 289 17.65 -10.35 -32.67
CA ARG A 289 17.71 -11.69 -33.28
C ARG A 289 16.36 -12.03 -33.91
N GLN A 290 16.37 -12.86 -34.95
CA GLN A 290 15.19 -13.30 -35.68
C GLN A 290 15.15 -14.83 -35.69
N GLY A 291 13.96 -15.43 -35.65
CA GLY A 291 13.82 -16.88 -35.62
C GLY A 291 12.42 -17.36 -36.03
N THR A 292 12.29 -18.66 -36.21
CA THR A 292 11.04 -19.33 -36.59
C THR A 292 10.86 -20.61 -35.79
N TYR A 293 9.62 -20.93 -35.41
CA TYR A 293 9.29 -22.22 -34.81
C TYR A 293 9.20 -23.36 -35.85
N PHE A 294 9.21 -23.05 -37.14
CA PHE A 294 9.18 -24.02 -38.25
C PHE A 294 10.49 -23.97 -39.06
N GLN A 295 11.19 -25.09 -39.17
CA GLN A 295 12.43 -25.23 -39.92
C GLN A 295 12.22 -25.82 -41.33
N ASP A 296 10.97 -25.88 -41.81
CA ASP A 296 10.64 -26.42 -43.14
C ASP A 296 11.26 -25.58 -44.27
N VAL A 297 12.28 -26.15 -44.90
CA VAL A 297 13.10 -25.57 -45.99
C VAL A 297 12.26 -25.05 -47.18
N ILE A 298 11.03 -25.57 -47.33
CA ILE A 298 10.08 -25.20 -48.38
C ILE A 298 9.38 -23.86 -48.07
N ALA A 299 9.08 -23.57 -46.80
CA ALA A 299 8.41 -22.32 -46.40
C ALA A 299 9.32 -21.10 -46.58
N SER A 300 10.61 -21.24 -46.26
CA SER A 300 11.64 -20.18 -46.34
C SER A 300 11.89 -19.60 -47.75
N LYS A 301 11.30 -20.17 -48.81
CA LYS A 301 11.32 -19.57 -50.17
C LYS A 301 10.20 -18.57 -50.46
N TYR A 302 9.14 -18.56 -49.65
CA TYR A 302 7.94 -17.73 -49.87
C TYR A 302 7.55 -16.87 -48.65
N ASP A 303 8.14 -17.15 -47.49
CA ASP A 303 7.90 -16.39 -46.27
C ASP A 303 8.63 -15.04 -46.34
N GLY A 304 7.87 -13.93 -46.25
CA GLY A 304 8.44 -12.58 -46.29
C GLY A 304 9.41 -12.34 -45.13
N GLY A 305 10.63 -11.89 -45.45
CA GLY A 305 11.70 -11.72 -44.47
C GLY A 305 11.28 -10.84 -43.28
N MET A 306 11.67 -11.25 -42.07
CA MET A 306 11.34 -10.50 -40.85
C MET A 306 12.12 -9.18 -40.82
N ASP A 307 11.43 -8.09 -40.52
CA ASP A 307 12.06 -6.81 -40.20
C ASP A 307 11.93 -6.54 -38.70
N ALA A 308 13.05 -6.20 -38.06
CA ALA A 308 13.11 -5.80 -36.66
C ALA A 308 14.39 -5.00 -36.40
N LYS A 309 14.24 -3.85 -35.76
CA LYS A 309 15.35 -2.95 -35.41
C LYS A 309 15.20 -2.40 -34.00
N PHE A 310 16.32 -2.03 -33.40
CA PHE A 310 16.40 -1.37 -32.10
C PHE A 310 17.26 -0.11 -32.23
N GLU A 311 16.61 1.06 -32.18
CA GLU A 311 17.22 2.34 -32.54
C GLU A 311 16.93 3.40 -31.46
N PHE A 312 17.81 4.41 -31.34
CA PHE A 312 17.58 5.57 -30.48
C PHE A 312 17.06 6.71 -31.35
N THR A 313 15.76 7.00 -31.27
CA THR A 313 15.12 7.98 -32.13
C THR A 313 15.48 9.41 -31.72
N GLU A 314 15.46 10.34 -32.67
CA GLU A 314 15.68 11.79 -32.47
C GLU A 314 14.84 12.39 -31.32
N SER A 315 13.67 11.82 -31.05
CA SER A 315 12.80 12.14 -29.91
C SER A 315 13.32 11.70 -28.53
N GLY A 316 14.56 11.17 -28.44
CA GLY A 316 15.21 10.76 -27.20
C GLY A 316 14.71 9.43 -26.63
N GLN A 317 14.35 8.46 -27.49
CA GLN A 317 13.69 7.21 -27.08
C GLN A 317 14.35 5.98 -27.70
N ALA A 318 14.61 4.94 -26.89
CA ALA A 318 15.00 3.63 -27.42
C ALA A 318 13.76 2.86 -27.91
N VAL A 319 13.71 2.53 -29.20
CA VAL A 319 12.53 1.93 -29.85
C VAL A 319 12.89 0.59 -30.49
N PHE A 320 12.28 -0.48 -30.00
CA PHE A 320 12.26 -1.79 -30.65
C PHE A 320 11.00 -1.87 -31.51
N SER A 321 11.15 -1.96 -32.83
CA SER A 321 10.01 -1.99 -33.76
C SER A 321 10.29 -2.85 -34.99
N GLY A 322 9.23 -3.26 -35.68
CA GLY A 322 9.35 -4.14 -36.85
C GLY A 322 8.03 -4.78 -37.29
N TYR A 323 8.15 -5.72 -38.23
CA TYR A 323 7.05 -6.47 -38.81
C TYR A 323 7.47 -7.92 -39.10
N VAL A 324 6.65 -8.89 -38.67
CA VAL A 324 6.93 -10.33 -38.80
C VAL A 324 5.91 -10.97 -39.74
N PHE A 325 6.22 -11.05 -41.03
CA PHE A 325 5.32 -11.61 -42.07
C PHE A 325 5.11 -13.12 -41.89
N THR A 326 6.20 -13.83 -41.59
CA THR A 326 6.36 -15.28 -41.55
C THR A 326 5.42 -16.00 -40.58
N ARG A 327 4.80 -17.11 -41.00
CA ARG A 327 3.86 -17.87 -40.14
C ARG A 327 4.58 -18.66 -39.05
N GLY A 328 4.68 -18.08 -37.85
CA GLY A 328 5.41 -18.69 -36.73
C GLY A 328 6.84 -18.19 -36.59
N GLY A 329 7.21 -17.13 -37.32
CA GLY A 329 8.36 -16.32 -36.97
C GLY A 329 8.17 -15.55 -35.66
N TYR A 330 9.28 -15.17 -35.07
CA TYR A 330 9.38 -14.33 -33.90
C TYR A 330 10.67 -13.51 -33.98
N VAL A 331 10.69 -12.37 -33.30
CA VAL A 331 11.86 -11.49 -33.22
C VAL A 331 12.14 -11.14 -31.78
N GLU A 332 13.42 -11.03 -31.44
CA GLU A 332 13.92 -10.98 -30.07
C GLU A 332 14.87 -9.81 -29.88
N LEU A 333 14.75 -9.14 -28.75
CA LEU A 333 15.74 -8.18 -28.25
C LEU A 333 16.40 -8.77 -27.01
N SER A 334 17.70 -9.10 -27.09
CA SER A 334 18.43 -9.87 -26.08
C SER A 334 19.63 -9.11 -25.53
N LYS A 335 19.96 -9.27 -24.24
CA LYS A 335 21.17 -8.73 -23.61
C LYS A 335 21.67 -9.60 -22.45
N LYS A 336 22.97 -9.88 -22.43
CA LYS A 336 23.65 -10.47 -21.26
C LYS A 336 23.75 -9.42 -20.16
N LEU A 337 23.37 -9.77 -18.94
CA LEU A 337 23.17 -8.85 -17.82
C LEU A 337 24.50 -8.54 -17.11
N SER A 338 24.97 -7.30 -17.26
CA SER A 338 26.11 -6.75 -16.51
C SER A 338 25.66 -6.15 -15.17
N LEU A 339 25.35 -7.01 -14.19
CA LEU A 339 25.01 -6.59 -12.83
C LEU A 339 26.25 -6.07 -12.08
N PRO A 340 26.12 -5.04 -11.21
CA PRO A 340 27.20 -4.59 -10.33
C PRO A 340 27.79 -5.73 -9.47
N LEU A 341 29.09 -5.67 -9.20
CA LEU A 341 29.82 -6.68 -8.41
C LEU A 341 29.14 -6.94 -7.05
N GLY A 342 28.85 -8.22 -6.77
CA GLY A 342 28.16 -8.65 -5.54
C GLY A 342 26.64 -8.41 -5.52
N SER A 343 26.05 -7.90 -6.61
CA SER A 343 24.59 -7.84 -6.78
C SER A 343 24.09 -8.98 -7.66
N THR A 344 23.02 -9.62 -7.21
CA THR A 344 22.49 -10.89 -7.71
C THR A 344 20.96 -10.85 -7.62
N LEU A 345 20.24 -11.52 -8.55
CA LEU A 345 18.79 -11.32 -8.69
C LEU A 345 17.94 -12.13 -7.69
N ASP A 346 18.53 -13.05 -6.92
CA ASP A 346 17.91 -13.77 -5.80
C ASP A 346 17.35 -12.82 -4.72
N ARG A 347 17.99 -11.67 -4.54
CA ARG A 347 17.61 -10.61 -3.57
C ARG A 347 16.42 -9.76 -4.04
N TYR A 348 15.78 -10.15 -5.15
CA TYR A 348 14.73 -9.38 -5.81
C TYR A 348 13.50 -10.28 -6.11
N GLU A 349 12.29 -9.74 -5.95
CA GLU A 349 11.02 -10.48 -6.13
C GLU A 349 10.63 -10.64 -7.62
N GLY A 350 11.30 -9.92 -8.52
CA GLY A 350 11.07 -9.94 -9.96
C GLY A 350 11.56 -8.67 -10.66
N LEU A 351 11.09 -8.46 -11.88
CA LEU A 351 11.42 -7.31 -12.71
C LEU A 351 10.28 -6.27 -12.72
N VAL A 352 10.64 -5.00 -12.92
CA VAL A 352 9.74 -3.95 -13.41
C VAL A 352 10.35 -3.28 -14.63
N LEU A 353 9.56 -3.25 -15.71
CA LEU A 353 9.88 -2.63 -16.98
C LEU A 353 8.95 -1.42 -17.17
N SER A 354 9.50 -0.28 -17.59
CA SER A 354 8.72 0.90 -17.96
C SER A 354 8.80 1.06 -19.48
N LEU A 355 7.67 0.85 -20.15
CA LEU A 355 7.57 0.51 -21.57
C LEU A 355 6.44 1.30 -22.24
N GLY A 356 6.71 1.93 -23.38
CA GLY A 356 5.70 2.52 -24.27
C GLY A 356 5.26 1.51 -25.33
N GLY A 357 3.99 1.09 -25.32
CA GLY A 357 3.49 0.06 -26.24
C GLY A 357 2.49 0.58 -27.27
N ASN A 358 2.24 -0.24 -28.29
CA ASN A 358 1.08 -0.14 -29.17
C ASN A 358 -0.07 -1.09 -28.78
N GLY A 359 -0.08 -1.60 -27.53
CA GLY A 359 -1.07 -2.57 -27.03
C GLY A 359 -0.76 -4.05 -27.32
N ARG A 360 0.40 -4.34 -27.91
CA ARG A 360 0.86 -5.72 -28.17
C ARG A 360 1.27 -6.47 -26.91
N SER A 361 1.21 -7.79 -27.00
CA SER A 361 1.71 -8.74 -26.00
C SER A 361 3.14 -9.17 -26.38
N TYR A 362 4.01 -9.38 -25.39
CA TYR A 362 5.39 -9.81 -25.58
C TYR A 362 5.72 -10.94 -24.60
N VAL A 363 6.75 -11.73 -24.91
CA VAL A 363 7.28 -12.76 -24.01
C VAL A 363 8.59 -12.26 -23.44
N VAL A 364 8.67 -12.13 -22.12
CA VAL A 364 9.95 -11.92 -21.42
C VAL A 364 10.55 -13.30 -21.19
N ILE A 365 11.80 -13.49 -21.63
CA ILE A 365 12.56 -14.72 -21.46
C ILE A 365 13.79 -14.40 -20.61
N LEU A 366 14.06 -15.25 -19.62
CA LEU A 366 15.28 -15.25 -18.83
C LEU A 366 16.05 -16.53 -19.12
N GLU A 367 17.35 -16.38 -19.32
CA GLU A 367 18.29 -17.50 -19.42
C GLU A 367 19.02 -17.63 -18.08
N ALA A 368 18.94 -18.80 -17.47
CA ALA A 368 19.56 -19.09 -16.18
C ALA A 368 20.43 -20.35 -16.24
N GLY A 369 21.66 -20.26 -15.74
CA GLY A 369 22.63 -21.35 -15.74
C GLY A 369 24.06 -20.87 -15.45
N PRO A 370 25.07 -21.74 -15.60
CA PRO A 370 26.47 -21.37 -15.41
C PRO A 370 26.88 -20.28 -16.42
N SER A 371 27.26 -19.09 -15.96
CA SER A 371 27.55 -17.94 -16.83
C SER A 371 28.77 -18.12 -17.76
N ALA A 372 29.59 -19.16 -17.49
CA ALA A 372 30.73 -19.63 -18.27
C ALA A 372 30.41 -20.81 -19.22
N ASP A 373 29.29 -21.51 -19.04
CA ASP A 373 28.83 -22.60 -19.92
C ASP A 373 27.34 -22.43 -20.24
N THR A 374 27.06 -21.79 -21.37
CA THR A 374 25.69 -21.57 -21.84
C THR A 374 25.02 -22.84 -22.37
N THR A 375 25.74 -23.95 -22.59
CA THR A 375 25.12 -25.21 -23.05
C THR A 375 24.22 -25.83 -21.98
N GLN A 376 24.53 -25.58 -20.70
CA GLN A 376 23.73 -26.01 -19.54
C GLN A 376 22.64 -25.01 -19.15
N SER A 377 22.54 -23.86 -19.84
CA SER A 377 21.59 -22.81 -19.49
C SER A 377 20.16 -23.14 -19.92
N LYS A 378 19.20 -22.77 -19.07
CA LYS A 378 17.79 -23.10 -19.17
C LYS A 378 16.98 -21.83 -19.43
N LEU A 379 15.98 -21.94 -20.31
CA LEU A 379 15.15 -20.83 -20.72
C LEU A 379 13.84 -20.83 -19.94
N TYR A 380 13.50 -19.67 -19.39
CA TYR A 380 12.31 -19.43 -18.59
C TYR A 380 11.51 -18.28 -19.19
N PHE A 381 10.20 -18.45 -19.40
CA PHE A 381 9.36 -17.44 -20.05
C PHE A 381 8.24 -16.93 -19.13
N SER A 382 7.88 -15.66 -19.30
CA SER A 382 6.71 -15.01 -18.73
C SER A 382 6.07 -14.12 -19.81
N ARG A 383 4.75 -13.91 -19.78
CA ARG A 383 4.04 -13.08 -20.78
C ARG A 383 3.64 -11.74 -20.20
N ILE A 384 3.92 -10.67 -20.95
CA ILE A 384 3.57 -9.29 -20.61
C ILE A 384 2.64 -8.70 -21.66
N ASN A 385 1.69 -7.87 -21.22
CA ASN A 385 0.76 -7.16 -22.09
C ASN A 385 1.03 -5.65 -21.96
N THR A 386 1.34 -4.98 -23.07
CA THR A 386 1.44 -3.52 -23.06
C THR A 386 0.07 -2.87 -23.21
N LYS A 387 -0.02 -1.57 -22.91
CA LYS A 387 -1.14 -0.72 -23.31
C LYS A 387 -0.69 0.21 -24.44
N VAL A 388 -1.63 0.95 -25.02
CA VAL A 388 -1.28 2.08 -25.91
C VAL A 388 -0.65 3.18 -25.04
N GLY A 389 0.56 3.62 -25.39
CA GLY A 389 1.34 4.57 -24.60
C GLY A 389 2.16 3.93 -23.47
N PHE A 390 2.69 4.75 -22.56
CA PHE A 390 3.58 4.29 -21.50
C PHE A 390 2.85 3.56 -20.37
N CYS A 391 3.38 2.39 -20.01
CA CYS A 391 2.91 1.54 -18.93
C CYS A 391 4.11 0.97 -18.14
N ARG A 392 3.89 0.70 -16.85
CA ARG A 392 4.84 -0.03 -16.01
C ARG A 392 4.31 -1.43 -15.79
N VAL A 393 5.09 -2.42 -16.21
CA VAL A 393 4.78 -3.84 -16.09
C VAL A 393 5.65 -4.43 -14.98
N ARG A 394 5.00 -5.14 -14.06
CA ARG A 394 5.65 -5.99 -13.06
C ARG A 394 5.69 -7.42 -13.57
N VAL A 395 6.80 -8.12 -13.34
CA VAL A 395 6.99 -9.52 -13.72
C VAL A 395 7.71 -10.24 -12.57
N PRO A 396 6.97 -10.83 -11.62
CA PRO A 396 7.56 -11.60 -10.52
C PRO A 396 8.38 -12.78 -11.04
N PHE A 397 9.49 -13.15 -10.39
CA PHE A 397 10.22 -14.35 -10.82
C PHE A 397 9.36 -15.62 -10.70
N SER A 398 8.44 -15.66 -9.73
CA SER A 398 7.42 -16.72 -9.58
C SER A 398 6.37 -16.79 -10.71
N SER A 399 6.32 -15.81 -11.63
CA SER A 399 5.44 -15.86 -12.81
C SER A 399 6.12 -16.50 -14.03
N PHE A 400 7.44 -16.73 -13.98
CA PHE A 400 8.16 -17.41 -15.05
C PHE A 400 7.91 -18.94 -15.00
N ARG A 401 7.87 -19.57 -16.16
CA ARG A 401 7.77 -21.03 -16.33
C ARG A 401 8.93 -21.50 -17.22
N PRO A 402 9.51 -22.68 -16.97
CA PRO A 402 10.53 -23.21 -17.87
C PRO A 402 9.94 -23.45 -19.26
N VAL A 403 10.77 -23.32 -20.30
CA VAL A 403 10.38 -23.60 -21.70
C VAL A 403 10.24 -25.10 -21.95
N LYS A 404 11.07 -25.93 -21.29
CA LYS A 404 10.91 -27.39 -21.23
C LYS A 404 10.15 -27.74 -19.94
N PRO A 405 9.07 -28.54 -19.97
CA PRO A 405 8.29 -28.85 -18.76
C PRO A 405 9.10 -29.51 -17.63
N ASP A 406 10.14 -30.25 -17.97
CA ASP A 406 10.95 -31.06 -17.04
C ASP A 406 12.09 -30.28 -16.37
N ASP A 407 12.31 -29.01 -16.75
CA ASP A 407 13.32 -28.16 -16.12
C ASP A 407 12.83 -27.65 -14.74
N PRO A 408 13.73 -27.54 -13.73
CA PRO A 408 13.37 -27.09 -12.39
C PRO A 408 12.88 -25.63 -12.39
N PRO A 409 12.18 -25.16 -11.33
CA PRO A 409 11.81 -23.76 -11.17
C PRO A 409 12.97 -22.78 -11.35
N LEU A 410 12.65 -21.56 -11.80
CA LEU A 410 13.65 -20.50 -12.01
C LEU A 410 14.38 -20.15 -10.70
N ASP A 411 15.70 -20.33 -10.69
CA ASP A 411 16.60 -19.72 -9.72
C ASP A 411 17.08 -18.34 -10.25
N PRO A 412 16.69 -17.22 -9.62
CA PRO A 412 17.15 -15.90 -10.04
C PRO A 412 18.65 -15.67 -9.83
N PHE A 413 19.34 -16.42 -8.96
CA PHE A 413 20.79 -16.28 -8.75
C PHE A 413 21.58 -16.58 -10.03
N LEU A 414 21.11 -17.54 -10.84
CA LEU A 414 21.76 -18.02 -12.05
C LEU A 414 21.38 -17.25 -13.32
N VAL A 415 20.51 -16.24 -13.24
CA VAL A 415 20.01 -15.49 -14.40
C VAL A 415 21.11 -14.59 -15.00
N HIS A 416 21.47 -14.84 -16.26
CA HIS A 416 22.54 -14.12 -16.94
C HIS A 416 22.15 -13.46 -18.27
N THR A 417 21.08 -13.89 -18.96
CA THR A 417 20.53 -13.17 -20.14
C THR A 417 19.08 -12.77 -19.92
N LEU A 418 18.72 -11.57 -20.38
CA LEU A 418 17.34 -11.09 -20.51
C LEU A 418 17.00 -10.89 -21.99
N THR A 419 15.89 -11.49 -22.42
CA THR A 419 15.38 -11.42 -23.78
C THR A 419 13.91 -11.00 -23.78
N ILE A 420 13.52 -10.19 -24.76
CA ILE A 420 12.11 -9.80 -24.99
C ILE A 420 11.75 -10.19 -26.41
N ARG A 421 10.88 -11.19 -26.54
CA ARG A 421 10.40 -11.76 -27.81
C ARG A 421 9.04 -11.19 -28.17
N PHE A 422 8.88 -10.78 -29.43
CA PHE A 422 7.59 -10.55 -30.06
C PHE A 422 7.20 -11.76 -30.93
N GLU A 423 5.97 -12.25 -30.77
CA GLU A 423 5.36 -13.28 -31.61
C GLU A 423 3.98 -12.77 -32.11
N PRO A 424 3.67 -12.78 -33.42
CA PRO A 424 2.35 -12.38 -33.93
C PRO A 424 1.22 -13.32 -33.50
N ARG A 425 1.55 -14.55 -33.12
CA ARG A 425 0.60 -15.56 -32.64
C ARG A 425 0.05 -15.15 -31.26
N ARG A 426 -1.23 -15.39 -31.02
CA ARG A 426 -1.94 -15.06 -29.75
C ARG A 426 -2.03 -13.56 -29.41
N GLN A 427 -1.69 -12.65 -30.33
CA GLN A 427 -1.96 -11.23 -30.17
C GLN A 427 -3.47 -10.95 -30.09
N ARG A 428 -3.88 -10.08 -29.17
CA ARG A 428 -5.26 -9.58 -29.10
C ARG A 428 -5.48 -8.54 -30.21
N PRO A 429 -6.70 -8.40 -30.76
CA PRO A 429 -7.07 -7.24 -31.55
C PRO A 429 -6.83 -5.95 -30.76
N VAL A 430 -6.27 -4.93 -31.41
CA VAL A 430 -6.08 -3.60 -30.83
C VAL A 430 -6.59 -2.57 -31.83
N GLU A 431 -7.54 -1.77 -31.37
CA GLU A 431 -8.05 -0.62 -32.12
C GLU A 431 -7.02 0.51 -32.06
N GLY A 432 -6.67 1.07 -33.22
CA GLY A 432 -5.79 2.23 -33.31
C GLY A 432 -6.51 3.53 -32.93
N SER A 433 -5.74 4.60 -32.75
CA SER A 433 -6.20 5.93 -32.33
C SER A 433 -7.26 6.60 -33.22
N ALA A 434 -7.62 5.98 -34.35
CA ALA A 434 -8.61 6.44 -35.33
C ALA A 434 -9.49 5.27 -35.85
N GLY A 435 -9.73 4.23 -35.04
CA GLY A 435 -10.58 3.08 -35.39
C GLY A 435 -9.97 2.07 -36.38
N MET A 436 -8.89 2.42 -37.08
CA MET A 436 -8.13 1.49 -37.92
C MET A 436 -7.57 0.33 -37.07
N LYS A 437 -7.78 -0.91 -37.53
CA LYS A 437 -7.28 -2.13 -36.87
C LYS A 437 -5.77 -2.25 -37.13
N GLN A 438 -4.95 -2.30 -36.07
CA GLN A 438 -3.50 -2.49 -36.22
C GLN A 438 -3.17 -3.94 -36.60
N ASP A 439 -2.41 -4.15 -37.68
CA ASP A 439 -1.98 -5.48 -38.15
C ASP A 439 -1.27 -6.28 -37.03
N PRO A 440 -1.76 -7.48 -36.63
CA PRO A 440 -1.17 -8.26 -35.54
C PRO A 440 0.30 -8.65 -35.73
N ARG A 441 0.87 -8.50 -36.94
CA ARG A 441 2.28 -8.74 -37.25
C ARG A 441 3.19 -7.55 -36.96
N SER A 442 2.66 -6.33 -36.80
CA SER A 442 3.43 -5.13 -36.48
C SER A 442 3.52 -4.89 -34.97
N PHE A 443 4.69 -4.43 -34.53
CA PHE A 443 4.97 -4.14 -33.13
C PHE A 443 5.79 -2.86 -32.96
N LYS A 444 5.57 -2.17 -31.83
CA LYS A 444 6.41 -1.07 -31.37
C LYS A 444 6.49 -1.12 -29.84
N LEU A 445 7.72 -1.19 -29.33
CA LEU A 445 8.04 -1.22 -27.91
C LEU A 445 9.12 -0.19 -27.60
N ILE A 446 8.73 0.88 -26.92
CA ILE A 446 9.60 1.96 -26.47
C ILE A 446 10.11 1.61 -25.07
N PHE A 447 11.41 1.74 -24.82
CA PHE A 447 12.03 1.43 -23.55
C PHE A 447 12.42 2.69 -22.77
N GLU A 448 12.07 2.76 -21.48
CA GLU A 448 12.50 3.83 -20.55
C GLU A 448 13.52 3.27 -19.54
N TYR A 449 13.18 2.18 -18.84
CA TYR A 449 14.09 1.46 -17.95
C TYR A 449 13.63 0.02 -17.66
N ILE A 450 14.58 -0.79 -17.20
CA ILE A 450 14.38 -2.12 -16.63
C ILE A 450 15.06 -2.15 -15.25
N LYS A 451 14.35 -2.62 -14.23
CA LYS A 451 14.79 -2.65 -12.83
C LYS A 451 14.40 -3.97 -12.17
N ALA A 452 15.14 -4.40 -11.15
CA ALA A 452 14.69 -5.46 -10.24
C ALA A 452 13.92 -4.88 -9.05
N LEU A 453 12.86 -5.56 -8.60
CA LEU A 453 12.07 -5.19 -7.44
C LEU A 453 12.63 -5.80 -6.15
N PRO A 454 12.91 -5.04 -5.10
CA PRO A 454 13.48 -5.60 -3.87
C PRO A 454 12.59 -6.67 -3.25
N THR A 455 13.19 -7.78 -2.79
CA THR A 455 12.51 -8.65 -1.82
C THR A 455 12.23 -7.88 -0.54
N GLY A 456 11.10 -8.18 0.08
CA GLY A 456 10.81 -7.79 1.45
C GLY A 456 9.87 -8.82 2.04
N GLN A 457 10.05 -9.11 3.33
CA GLN A 457 9.06 -9.88 4.10
C GLN A 457 7.88 -8.96 4.42
N GLU A 458 8.16 -7.77 4.95
CA GLU A 458 7.14 -6.83 5.42
C GLU A 458 6.56 -5.90 4.34
N THR A 459 5.40 -5.33 4.66
CA THR A 459 4.76 -4.27 3.86
C THR A 459 5.32 -2.89 4.20
N ASP A 460 5.55 -2.08 3.15
CA ASP A 460 5.96 -0.67 3.21
C ASP A 460 4.76 0.28 3.15
N PHE A 461 3.70 -0.08 2.41
CA PHE A 461 2.57 0.79 2.11
C PHE A 461 1.23 0.03 2.17
N ILE A 462 0.37 0.39 3.12
CA ILE A 462 -1.01 -0.13 3.21
C ILE A 462 -1.98 0.90 2.63
N LEU A 463 -2.90 0.45 1.78
CA LEU A 463 -3.96 1.28 1.20
C LEU A 463 -5.33 0.74 1.60
N VAL A 464 -6.14 1.57 2.26
CA VAL A 464 -7.56 1.30 2.51
C VAL A 464 -8.38 1.80 1.30
N SER A 465 -8.84 0.84 0.52
CA SER A 465 -9.71 1.02 -0.64
C SER A 465 -11.17 0.76 -0.22
N CYS A 466 -12.02 0.23 -1.11
CA CYS A 466 -13.34 -0.31 -0.77
C CYS A 466 -13.84 -1.29 -1.86
N THR A 467 -14.81 -2.15 -1.53
CA THR A 467 -15.56 -2.96 -2.51
C THR A 467 -16.60 -2.15 -3.29
N GLY A 468 -16.77 -0.86 -2.94
CA GLY A 468 -17.80 0.03 -3.47
C GLY A 468 -19.21 -0.29 -2.99
N LEU A 469 -19.41 -1.30 -2.13
CA LEU A 469 -20.67 -1.50 -1.42
C LEU A 469 -20.76 -0.48 -0.28
N GLY A 470 -21.96 0.04 -0.02
CA GLY A 470 -22.15 1.22 0.85
C GLY A 470 -21.74 2.54 0.21
N VAL A 471 -21.51 2.58 -1.12
CA VAL A 471 -21.40 3.81 -1.91
C VAL A 471 -22.65 3.98 -2.75
N GLU A 472 -23.20 5.19 -2.76
CA GLU A 472 -24.39 5.57 -3.55
C GLU A 472 -24.34 5.04 -4.99
N PRO A 473 -25.39 4.36 -5.51
CA PRO A 473 -25.35 3.70 -6.82
C PRO A 473 -24.85 4.60 -7.95
N ASN A 474 -25.39 5.82 -8.04
CA ASN A 474 -25.07 6.81 -9.08
C ASN A 474 -23.61 7.31 -9.02
N ARG A 475 -22.90 7.09 -7.90
CA ARG A 475 -21.49 7.48 -7.69
C ARG A 475 -20.55 6.29 -7.58
N ARG A 476 -21.06 5.07 -7.38
CA ARG A 476 -20.30 3.85 -7.13
C ARG A 476 -19.25 3.60 -8.22
N GLU A 477 -19.59 3.77 -9.49
CA GLU A 477 -18.64 3.59 -10.59
C GLU A 477 -17.50 4.63 -10.54
N GLN A 478 -17.82 5.92 -10.32
CA GLN A 478 -16.83 6.99 -10.28
C GLN A 478 -15.84 6.81 -9.11
N VAL A 479 -16.36 6.45 -7.93
CA VAL A 479 -15.55 6.15 -6.74
C VAL A 479 -14.67 4.92 -6.98
N LEU A 480 -15.23 3.82 -7.51
CA LEU A 480 -14.46 2.62 -7.84
C LEU A 480 -13.41 2.88 -8.92
N LYS A 481 -13.69 3.73 -9.92
CA LYS A 481 -12.73 4.12 -10.96
C LYS A 481 -11.54 4.88 -10.39
N ALA A 482 -11.78 5.83 -9.48
CA ALA A 482 -10.71 6.54 -8.76
C ALA A 482 -9.92 5.61 -7.83
N LYS A 483 -10.60 4.86 -6.95
CA LYS A 483 -9.96 3.88 -6.03
C LYS A 483 -9.12 2.86 -6.79
N ARG A 484 -9.65 2.23 -7.85
CA ARG A 484 -8.91 1.25 -8.68
C ARG A 484 -7.70 1.87 -9.36
N ALA A 485 -7.75 3.14 -9.78
CA ALA A 485 -6.58 3.83 -10.36
C ALA A 485 -5.49 4.11 -9.30
N GLY A 486 -5.87 4.46 -8.07
CA GLY A 486 -4.95 4.56 -6.92
C GLY A 486 -4.33 3.23 -6.55
N GLU A 487 -5.14 2.18 -6.41
CA GLU A 487 -4.66 0.80 -6.22
C GLU A 487 -3.66 0.41 -7.30
N ASP A 488 -4.00 0.59 -8.58
CA ASP A 488 -3.13 0.23 -9.70
C ASP A 488 -1.82 1.03 -9.73
N SER A 489 -1.85 2.29 -9.29
CA SER A 489 -0.65 3.11 -9.14
C SER A 489 0.25 2.56 -8.05
N LEU A 490 -0.31 2.07 -6.94
CA LEU A 490 0.40 1.36 -5.89
C LEU A 490 0.91 -0.02 -6.35
N ARG A 491 0.13 -0.83 -7.09
CA ARG A 491 0.59 -2.10 -7.67
C ARG A 491 1.80 -1.92 -8.58
N ARG A 492 1.69 -0.96 -9.51
CA ARG A 492 2.74 -0.58 -10.47
C ARG A 492 3.85 0.28 -9.84
N SER A 493 3.73 0.63 -8.56
CA SER A 493 4.77 1.38 -7.84
C SER A 493 6.00 0.52 -7.61
N GLY A 494 5.85 -0.78 -7.32
CA GLY A 494 6.97 -1.66 -6.95
C GLY A 494 7.51 -1.45 -5.52
N LEU A 495 6.75 -0.81 -4.63
CA LEU A 495 6.91 -0.90 -3.18
C LEU A 495 6.32 -2.22 -2.67
N GLY A 496 6.68 -2.66 -1.46
CA GLY A 496 5.93 -3.72 -0.77
C GLY A 496 4.60 -3.17 -0.28
N TYR A 497 3.46 -3.73 -0.72
CA TYR A 497 2.15 -3.15 -0.44
C TYR A 497 1.11 -4.16 0.04
N THR A 498 0.09 -3.67 0.76
CA THR A 498 -1.15 -4.40 1.00
C THR A 498 -2.33 -3.48 0.67
N ILE A 499 -3.31 -3.98 -0.09
CA ILE A 499 -4.53 -3.26 -0.43
C ILE A 499 -5.70 -3.95 0.27
N ILE A 500 -6.32 -3.25 1.20
CA ILE A 500 -7.46 -3.75 1.99
C ILE A 500 -8.72 -3.06 1.45
N ARG A 501 -9.70 -3.83 0.97
CA ARG A 501 -11.02 -3.31 0.54
C ARG A 501 -12.09 -3.74 1.56
N PRO A 502 -12.34 -2.92 2.59
CA PRO A 502 -13.47 -3.18 3.47
C PRO A 502 -14.81 -3.07 2.72
N GLY A 503 -15.81 -3.79 3.23
CA GLY A 503 -17.23 -3.52 2.99
C GLY A 503 -17.73 -2.24 3.69
N PRO A 504 -19.06 -2.02 3.76
CA PRO A 504 -19.66 -0.87 4.43
C PRO A 504 -19.16 -0.65 5.86
N LEU A 505 -18.58 0.51 6.14
CA LEU A 505 -17.91 0.81 7.40
C LEU A 505 -18.89 1.18 8.53
N MET A 506 -18.86 0.44 9.64
CA MET A 506 -19.68 0.64 10.84
C MET A 506 -18.90 1.27 12.00
N GLU A 507 -19.59 2.00 12.89
CA GLU A 507 -19.03 2.53 14.16
C GLU A 507 -19.43 1.65 15.35
N GLU A 508 -19.01 0.38 15.30
CA GLU A 508 -19.20 -0.60 16.37
C GLU A 508 -17.82 -1.09 16.90
N PRO A 509 -17.73 -1.68 18.11
CA PRO A 509 -16.48 -2.23 18.63
C PRO A 509 -15.99 -3.45 17.82
N GLY A 510 -14.68 -3.56 17.63
CA GLY A 510 -14.07 -4.66 16.87
C GLY A 510 -14.02 -5.99 17.62
N GLY A 511 -13.77 -7.08 16.89
CA GLY A 511 -13.58 -8.44 17.42
C GLY A 511 -14.85 -9.17 17.86
N GLN A 512 -16.02 -8.55 17.72
CA GLN A 512 -17.30 -9.15 18.11
C GLN A 512 -17.75 -10.25 17.13
N ARG A 513 -17.58 -10.05 15.83
CA ARG A 513 -17.96 -10.98 14.74
C ARG A 513 -16.73 -11.64 14.10
N ALA A 514 -16.94 -12.74 13.39
CA ALA A 514 -15.91 -13.33 12.53
C ALA A 514 -15.64 -12.44 11.29
N LEU A 515 -14.51 -12.67 10.63
CA LEU A 515 -14.03 -11.90 9.47
C LEU A 515 -13.89 -12.83 8.26
N ILE A 516 -14.55 -12.48 7.15
CA ILE A 516 -14.38 -13.16 5.87
C ILE A 516 -13.43 -12.34 4.99
N PHE A 517 -12.44 -13.00 4.41
CA PHE A 517 -11.46 -12.46 3.47
C PHE A 517 -11.68 -13.09 2.09
N ASP A 518 -11.67 -12.30 1.02
CA ASP A 518 -11.92 -12.79 -0.35
C ASP A 518 -11.05 -12.05 -1.39
N GLN A 519 -10.99 -12.61 -2.61
CA GLN A 519 -10.50 -11.96 -3.82
C GLN A 519 -11.53 -12.10 -4.94
N GLY A 520 -12.40 -11.11 -5.09
CA GLY A 520 -13.39 -11.09 -6.18
C GLY A 520 -14.49 -10.03 -6.10
N ASN A 521 -14.63 -9.32 -4.99
CA ASN A 521 -15.81 -8.52 -4.63
C ASN A 521 -17.09 -9.36 -4.49
N ARG A 522 -16.99 -10.65 -4.13
CA ARG A 522 -18.16 -11.54 -3.92
C ARG A 522 -18.82 -11.28 -2.57
N ILE A 523 -18.02 -10.93 -1.57
CA ILE A 523 -18.45 -10.65 -0.19
C ILE A 523 -19.00 -9.23 -0.03
N SER A 524 -20.01 -9.07 0.81
CA SER A 524 -20.89 -7.88 0.77
C SER A 524 -21.26 -7.25 2.10
N GLN A 525 -20.93 -7.87 3.23
CA GLN A 525 -21.35 -7.42 4.55
C GLN A 525 -20.60 -6.17 5.04
N GLY A 526 -21.16 -5.53 6.07
CA GLY A 526 -20.49 -4.47 6.79
C GLY A 526 -19.22 -4.94 7.53
N ILE A 527 -18.45 -3.99 8.03
CA ILE A 527 -17.31 -4.25 8.93
C ILE A 527 -17.05 -3.06 9.84
N SER A 528 -16.64 -3.32 11.07
CA SER A 528 -16.31 -2.24 12.02
C SER A 528 -15.04 -1.48 11.59
N CYS A 529 -15.01 -0.16 11.83
CA CYS A 529 -13.79 0.64 11.61
C CYS A 529 -12.63 0.15 12.50
N ALA A 530 -12.92 -0.49 13.63
CA ALA A 530 -11.93 -1.03 14.57
C ALA A 530 -11.25 -2.31 14.06
N ASP A 531 -12.00 -3.20 13.38
CA ASP A 531 -11.45 -4.41 12.76
C ASP A 531 -10.55 -4.05 11.57
N VAL A 532 -11.01 -3.13 10.70
CA VAL A 532 -10.19 -2.64 9.58
C VAL A 532 -8.89 -2.01 10.10
N ALA A 533 -8.95 -1.25 11.19
CA ALA A 533 -7.75 -0.70 11.83
C ALA A 533 -6.84 -1.78 12.44
N ASP A 534 -7.37 -2.91 12.93
CA ASP A 534 -6.55 -4.01 13.46
C ASP A 534 -5.85 -4.80 12.34
N ILE A 535 -6.59 -5.10 11.25
CA ILE A 535 -6.04 -5.73 10.04
C ILE A 535 -4.92 -4.87 9.45
N CYS A 536 -5.11 -3.54 9.38
CA CYS A 536 -4.06 -2.61 8.94
C CYS A 536 -2.78 -2.75 9.77
N VAL A 537 -2.86 -2.85 11.09
CA VAL A 537 -1.65 -2.96 11.93
C VAL A 537 -0.98 -4.33 11.78
N LYS A 538 -1.74 -5.43 11.73
CA LYS A 538 -1.17 -6.77 11.52
C LYS A 538 -0.50 -6.93 10.15
N ALA A 539 -1.11 -6.37 9.10
CA ALA A 539 -0.58 -6.40 7.73
C ALA A 539 0.71 -5.59 7.52
N LEU A 540 1.20 -4.83 8.52
CA LEU A 540 2.52 -4.21 8.46
C LEU A 540 3.67 -5.23 8.59
N HIS A 541 3.43 -6.34 9.30
CA HIS A 541 4.45 -7.34 9.66
C HIS A 541 4.13 -8.76 9.15
N ASP A 542 2.86 -9.05 8.85
CA ASP A 542 2.48 -10.31 8.19
C ASP A 542 3.02 -10.37 6.75
N SER A 543 4.00 -11.24 6.49
CA SER A 543 4.59 -11.39 5.16
C SER A 543 3.68 -12.00 4.11
N THR A 544 2.59 -12.67 4.52
CA THR A 544 1.56 -13.16 3.59
C THR A 544 0.65 -12.04 3.09
N ALA A 545 0.55 -10.91 3.81
CA ALA A 545 -0.18 -9.73 3.36
C ALA A 545 0.52 -8.96 2.24
N ARG A 546 1.81 -9.20 2.02
CA ARG A 546 2.64 -8.42 1.08
C ARG A 546 2.35 -8.78 -0.39
N ASN A 547 2.14 -7.73 -1.18
CA ASN A 547 1.66 -7.72 -2.57
C ASN A 547 0.26 -8.33 -2.78
N LYS A 548 -0.59 -8.39 -1.74
CA LYS A 548 -1.98 -8.84 -1.90
C LYS A 548 -2.95 -7.66 -1.97
N SER A 549 -3.96 -7.79 -2.83
CA SER A 549 -5.24 -7.11 -2.66
C SER A 549 -6.24 -8.11 -2.13
N PHE A 550 -7.01 -7.75 -1.12
CA PHE A 550 -8.12 -8.57 -0.64
C PHE A 550 -9.30 -7.70 -0.22
N ASP A 551 -10.47 -8.29 -0.39
CA ASP A 551 -11.75 -7.78 0.08
C ASP A 551 -11.97 -8.33 1.50
N VAL A 552 -12.59 -7.56 2.41
CA VAL A 552 -12.86 -8.03 3.78
C VAL A 552 -14.17 -7.48 4.36
N CYS A 553 -14.94 -8.34 5.02
CA CYS A 553 -16.15 -7.97 5.76
C CYS A 553 -16.33 -8.82 7.03
N HIS A 554 -17.34 -8.51 7.84
CA HIS A 554 -17.85 -9.47 8.82
C HIS A 554 -18.50 -10.67 8.13
N GLU A 555 -18.57 -11.80 8.84
CA GLU A 555 -19.38 -12.93 8.43
C GLU A 555 -20.86 -12.56 8.28
N TYR A 556 -21.54 -13.13 7.28
CA TYR A 556 -22.99 -13.05 7.20
C TYR A 556 -23.57 -14.03 8.21
N VAL A 557 -24.05 -13.50 9.33
CA VAL A 557 -24.88 -14.25 10.27
C VAL A 557 -26.31 -14.24 9.71
N PRO A 558 -26.85 -15.37 9.23
CA PRO A 558 -28.24 -15.45 8.82
C PRO A 558 -29.16 -15.46 10.04
N GLU A 559 -30.46 -15.27 9.80
CA GLU A 559 -31.48 -15.62 10.78
C GLU A 559 -31.44 -17.13 11.07
N GLN A 560 -31.72 -17.53 12.31
CA GLN A 560 -31.57 -18.92 12.77
C GLN A 560 -32.30 -19.89 11.83
N GLY A 561 -31.56 -20.89 11.30
CA GLY A 561 -32.09 -21.87 10.35
C GLY A 561 -31.88 -21.53 8.86
N ARG A 562 -31.04 -20.54 8.51
CA ARG A 562 -30.67 -20.22 7.11
C ARG A 562 -29.15 -20.15 6.87
N GLU A 563 -28.40 -21.05 7.48
CA GLU A 563 -26.95 -21.19 7.27
C GLU A 563 -26.65 -21.67 5.85
N LEU A 564 -25.96 -20.82 5.08
CA LEU A 564 -25.62 -21.01 3.66
C LEU A 564 -24.13 -21.37 3.45
N TYR A 565 -23.36 -21.47 4.53
CA TYR A 565 -21.93 -21.77 4.52
C TYR A 565 -21.62 -22.75 5.65
N GLU A 566 -20.82 -23.77 5.36
CA GLU A 566 -20.29 -24.70 6.35
C GLU A 566 -18.97 -24.16 6.93
N LEU A 567 -18.70 -24.39 8.22
CA LEU A 567 -17.49 -23.92 8.89
C LEU A 567 -16.27 -24.77 8.49
N VAL A 568 -15.69 -24.48 7.32
CA VAL A 568 -14.62 -25.30 6.70
C VAL A 568 -13.37 -25.45 7.58
N ALA A 569 -13.02 -24.44 8.40
CA ALA A 569 -11.92 -24.55 9.36
C ALA A 569 -12.02 -23.55 10.53
N HIS A 570 -11.81 -24.03 11.76
CA HIS A 570 -11.47 -23.19 12.91
C HIS A 570 -9.98 -23.37 13.21
N LEU A 571 -9.17 -22.31 13.08
CA LEU A 571 -7.73 -22.33 13.37
C LEU A 571 -7.47 -21.84 14.81
N PRO A 572 -7.11 -22.73 15.77
CA PRO A 572 -6.84 -22.36 17.15
C PRO A 572 -5.42 -21.79 17.32
N ASP A 573 -5.19 -20.57 16.83
CA ASP A 573 -3.87 -19.95 16.92
C ASP A 573 -3.60 -19.32 18.31
N LYS A 574 -2.64 -19.93 19.02
CA LYS A 574 -2.10 -19.44 20.30
C LYS A 574 -1.40 -18.08 20.16
N ALA A 575 -0.98 -17.67 18.96
CA ALA A 575 -0.34 -16.39 18.69
C ALA A 575 -1.31 -15.25 18.27
N ASN A 576 -2.63 -15.46 18.30
CA ASN A 576 -3.65 -14.44 17.97
C ASN A 576 -3.51 -13.89 16.52
N ASN A 577 -2.82 -14.59 15.64
CA ASN A 577 -2.55 -14.23 14.25
C ASN A 577 -3.54 -14.91 13.28
N TYR A 578 -4.80 -14.50 13.36
CA TYR A 578 -5.85 -14.87 12.40
C TYR A 578 -5.54 -14.48 10.95
N LEU A 579 -4.59 -13.56 10.71
CA LEU A 579 -4.37 -12.96 9.40
C LEU A 579 -3.55 -13.87 8.49
N THR A 580 -2.46 -14.45 8.99
CA THR A 580 -1.56 -15.29 8.18
C THR A 580 -2.27 -16.50 7.56
N PRO A 581 -3.10 -17.29 8.28
CA PRO A 581 -3.87 -18.37 7.67
C PRO A 581 -4.88 -17.85 6.65
N ALA A 582 -5.68 -16.84 7.00
CA ALA A 582 -6.73 -16.30 6.13
C ALA A 582 -6.18 -15.71 4.82
N LEU A 583 -5.01 -15.06 4.88
CA LEU A 583 -4.34 -14.53 3.68
C LEU A 583 -3.50 -15.57 2.95
N SER A 584 -3.10 -16.69 3.57
CA SER A 584 -2.24 -17.70 2.92
C SER A 584 -2.84 -18.27 1.63
N VAL A 585 -4.15 -18.54 1.64
CA VAL A 585 -4.93 -19.12 0.54
C VAL A 585 -5.11 -18.14 -0.64
N LEU A 586 -5.03 -16.83 -0.39
CA LEU A 586 -5.25 -15.79 -1.40
C LEU A 586 -4.04 -15.62 -2.33
N GLU A 587 -4.24 -15.28 -3.59
CA GLU A 587 -3.15 -15.08 -4.54
C GLU A 587 -2.36 -13.79 -4.26
N LYS A 588 -1.06 -13.78 -4.62
CA LYS A 588 -0.30 -12.54 -4.76
C LYS A 588 -0.68 -11.87 -6.08
N ASN A 589 -0.90 -10.55 -6.06
CA ASN A 589 -1.05 -9.77 -7.28
C ASN A 589 0.30 -9.77 -8.03
N THR A 590 0.36 -10.45 -9.18
CA THR A 590 1.56 -10.51 -10.04
C THR A 590 1.71 -9.26 -10.91
#